data_AF-A0A8S3SYL9-F1
#
_entry.id   AF-A0A8S3SYL9-F1
#
_cell.length_a   1.000
_cell.length_b   1.000
_cell.length_c   1.000
_cell.angle_alpha   90.00
_cell.angle_beta   90.00
_cell.angle_gamma   90.00
#
_symmetry.space_group_name_H-M   'P 1'
#
loop_
_entity.id
_entity.type
_entity.pdbx_description
1 polymer ?
#
loop_
_entity_poly.entity_id
_entity_poly.type
_entity_poly.pdbx_seq_one_letter_code
_entity_poly.pdbx_strand_id
1 'polypeptide(L)'
;MLRDSKYKQSKSSTKHYETLFNNRPCGPIAIRYTRAVEMECMSVLQGKSILKHMDKYAINSAAIRVIIQILLDIIMLFHSSKHGAINTIRNESHLISGEFSKLYKSVNSEKWKNVYPYTIQVTCHIRSLIHECNETMPNAPTYILEQQEVVMGECAKLAQLVESTAAKSDENPSRIPVVNQLTFLGQAFSRMVDLSLGHLTQKIIITLDEANEPPTLATAMRTIVTLGLEGEHMCYIIAREGGVRALLEICRTESLEFAHCQALRALATISCVAESLFEIEKEGGVETLIEILCDTTVGEKVRGEVAGVIAQITSPCLENYQQMSDLVDNMEDLLRSLLESVLIVGLASTTESYEIFLLSSAAIANITFMDSLGCEILAQYEAQGY
;
A
#
# COMPACT_ATOMS: atom_id res chain seq x y z
N MET A 1 -5.94 -27.34 -62.59
CA MET A 1 -4.79 -28.26 -62.76
C MET A 1 -3.54 -27.40 -62.76
N LEU A 2 -2.91 -27.15 -61.61
CA LEU A 2 -2.11 -28.04 -60.74
C LEU A 2 -0.61 -27.95 -61.08
N ARG A 3 0.09 -27.35 -60.11
CA ARG A 3 1.37 -27.79 -59.50
C ARG A 3 2.70 -27.58 -60.22
N ASP A 4 3.65 -27.23 -59.35
CA ASP A 4 5.10 -27.47 -59.34
C ASP A 4 6.06 -26.41 -59.91
N SER A 5 6.59 -25.60 -58.98
CA SER A 5 8.00 -25.16 -58.91
C SER A 5 8.22 -24.63 -57.47
N LYS A 6 9.24 -24.93 -56.67
CA LYS A 6 10.65 -25.24 -56.90
C LYS A 6 11.23 -25.99 -55.68
N TYR A 7 12.13 -26.94 -55.93
CA TYR A 7 13.10 -27.45 -54.94
C TYR A 7 14.48 -27.56 -55.63
N LYS A 8 15.41 -26.70 -55.19
CA LYS A 8 16.89 -26.73 -55.31
C LYS A 8 17.32 -25.51 -54.47
N GLN A 9 18.22 -25.56 -53.51
CA GLN A 9 19.43 -26.37 -53.42
C GLN A 9 19.97 -26.32 -51.98
N SER A 10 20.62 -27.40 -51.57
CA SER A 10 21.22 -27.62 -50.26
C SER A 10 22.60 -26.97 -50.08
N LYS A 11 22.94 -26.75 -48.81
CA LYS A 11 24.30 -26.70 -48.19
C LYS A 11 25.08 -25.39 -48.27
N SER A 12 24.97 -24.60 -47.20
CA SER A 12 26.10 -23.99 -46.48
C SER A 12 25.55 -23.29 -45.21
N SER A 13 26.27 -23.40 -44.09
CA SER A 13 26.07 -22.69 -42.80
C SER A 13 25.50 -23.50 -41.64
N THR A 14 26.21 -24.57 -41.28
CA THR A 14 26.25 -25.08 -39.90
C THR A 14 27.42 -24.37 -39.20
N LYS A 15 27.13 -23.27 -38.50
CA LYS A 15 27.95 -22.53 -37.49
C LYS A 15 27.57 -21.05 -37.51
N HIS A 16 26.43 -20.65 -36.93
CA HIS A 16 26.18 -19.25 -36.50
C HIS A 16 24.94 -19.06 -35.58
N TYR A 17 24.61 -20.03 -34.72
CA TYR A 17 23.48 -19.89 -33.77
C TYR A 17 23.83 -20.28 -32.32
N GLU A 18 25.09 -20.11 -31.90
CA GLU A 18 25.51 -20.40 -30.51
C GLU A 18 26.14 -19.19 -29.80
N THR A 19 25.92 -17.96 -30.27
CA THR A 19 26.61 -16.78 -29.70
C THR A 19 25.74 -15.54 -29.47
N LEU A 20 24.45 -15.71 -29.17
CA LEU A 20 23.58 -14.59 -28.76
C LEU A 20 22.89 -14.77 -27.39
N PHE A 21 23.15 -15.87 -26.67
CA PHE A 21 22.65 -16.10 -25.31
C PHE A 21 23.80 -16.15 -24.30
N ASN A 22 24.61 -15.10 -24.22
CA ASN A 22 25.42 -14.86 -23.02
C ASN A 22 25.87 -13.40 -22.95
N ASN A 23 25.71 -12.82 -21.76
CA ASN A 23 26.18 -11.51 -21.30
C ASN A 23 25.27 -10.30 -21.56
N ARG A 24 24.06 -10.30 -20.98
CA ARG A 24 23.57 -9.18 -20.17
C ARG A 24 22.76 -9.73 -18.99
N PRO A 25 22.96 -9.26 -17.75
CA PRO A 25 22.00 -9.54 -16.69
C PRO A 25 20.74 -8.74 -17.02
N CYS A 26 19.74 -9.38 -17.62
CA CYS A 26 18.38 -8.87 -17.59
C CYS A 26 17.93 -8.99 -16.13
N GLY A 27 17.97 -7.88 -15.39
CA GLY A 27 17.28 -7.80 -14.11
C GLY A 27 15.78 -8.04 -14.33
N PRO A 28 15.06 -8.58 -13.33
CA PRO A 28 13.63 -8.86 -13.46
C PRO A 28 12.87 -7.56 -13.74
N ILE A 29 12.07 -7.56 -14.82
CA ILE A 29 11.10 -6.49 -15.09
C ILE A 29 9.90 -6.76 -14.18
N ALA A 30 9.97 -6.27 -12.94
CA ALA A 30 8.84 -6.31 -12.02
C ALA A 30 7.81 -5.25 -12.45
N ILE A 31 6.61 -5.66 -12.84
CA ILE A 31 5.51 -4.72 -13.09
C ILE A 31 4.74 -4.56 -11.78
N ARG A 32 5.01 -3.47 -11.04
CA ARG A 32 4.27 -3.08 -9.84
C ARG A 32 3.10 -2.20 -10.27
N TYR A 33 1.94 -2.34 -9.63
CA TYR A 33 0.84 -1.41 -9.78
C TYR A 33 1.14 -0.12 -8.98
N THR A 34 2.16 0.62 -9.41
CA THR A 34 2.32 2.03 -9.04
C THR A 34 1.59 2.84 -10.08
N ARG A 35 0.49 3.48 -9.69
CA ARG A 35 -0.30 4.34 -10.57
C ARG A 35 0.63 5.35 -11.27
N ALA A 36 0.90 5.13 -12.55
CA ALA A 36 1.55 6.11 -13.41
C ALA A 36 0.51 7.18 -13.74
N VAL A 37 0.65 8.38 -13.20
CA VAL A 37 -0.02 9.57 -13.75
C VAL A 37 0.98 10.71 -13.83
N GLU A 38 1.78 10.72 -14.89
CA GLU A 38 2.21 11.97 -15.53
C GLU A 38 2.10 11.78 -17.05
N MET A 39 0.87 11.87 -17.56
CA MET A 39 0.66 12.33 -18.93
C MET A 39 0.18 13.78 -18.84
N GLU A 40 1.04 14.71 -19.26
CA GLU A 40 0.65 16.10 -19.52
C GLU A 40 -0.33 16.14 -20.71
N CYS A 41 -1.62 15.96 -20.43
CA CYS A 41 -2.66 16.29 -21.39
C CYS A 41 -2.96 17.79 -21.32
N MET A 42 -2.33 18.57 -22.19
CA MET A 42 -2.81 19.92 -22.51
C MET A 42 -4.13 19.83 -23.29
N SER A 43 -5.25 19.96 -22.59
CA SER A 43 -6.54 20.29 -23.19
C SER A 43 -7.14 21.53 -22.51
N VAL A 44 -7.20 22.63 -23.26
CA VAL A 44 -7.96 23.83 -22.86
C VAL A 44 -9.44 23.56 -23.11
N LEU A 45 -10.17 23.15 -22.07
CA LEU A 45 -11.63 23.03 -22.12
C LEU A 45 -12.26 24.07 -21.18
N GLN A 46 -12.87 25.11 -21.76
CA GLN A 46 -13.69 26.08 -21.05
C GLN A 46 -15.06 25.48 -20.73
N GLY A 47 -15.31 25.13 -19.46
CA GLY A 47 -16.62 24.65 -19.00
C GLY A 47 -17.59 25.79 -18.69
N LYS A 48 -18.76 25.82 -19.34
CA LYS A 48 -19.92 26.59 -18.87
C LYS A 48 -20.64 25.79 -17.78
N SER A 49 -20.98 26.44 -16.67
CA SER A 49 -21.59 25.84 -15.48
C SER A 49 -22.95 25.17 -15.75
N ILE A 50 -23.13 23.96 -15.21
CA ILE A 50 -24.32 23.09 -15.30
C ILE A 50 -25.47 23.55 -14.38
N LEU A 51 -25.42 24.77 -13.84
CA LEU A 51 -26.40 25.27 -12.86
C LEU A 51 -27.78 25.69 -13.43
N LYS A 52 -28.14 25.35 -14.67
CA LYS A 52 -29.35 25.90 -15.33
C LYS A 52 -30.50 24.95 -15.64
N HIS A 53 -30.45 23.66 -15.32
CA HIS A 53 -31.51 22.75 -15.80
C HIS A 53 -32.00 21.67 -14.82
N MET A 54 -32.27 22.00 -13.56
CA MET A 54 -33.04 21.10 -12.68
C MET A 54 -34.05 21.86 -11.81
N ASP A 55 -35.03 22.48 -12.45
CA ASP A 55 -36.23 23.04 -11.80
C ASP A 55 -37.49 22.27 -12.26
N LYS A 56 -37.79 21.17 -11.57
CA LYS A 56 -39.14 20.60 -11.41
C LYS A 56 -39.03 19.30 -10.62
N TYR A 57 -39.09 19.41 -9.29
CA TYR A 57 -39.65 18.47 -8.30
C TYR A 57 -39.20 19.00 -6.94
N ALA A 58 -39.75 20.17 -6.59
CA ALA A 58 -39.49 20.87 -5.35
C ALA A 58 -40.31 20.22 -4.23
N ILE A 59 -39.70 19.31 -3.49
CA ILE A 59 -40.06 19.02 -2.09
C ILE A 59 -38.80 19.34 -1.27
N ASN A 60 -38.74 20.57 -0.75
CA ASN A 60 -37.78 21.11 0.23
C ASN A 60 -36.29 20.66 0.14
N SER A 61 -35.71 20.64 -1.07
CA SER A 61 -34.33 20.14 -1.26
C SER A 61 -33.22 21.11 -0.85
N ALA A 62 -33.46 22.42 -0.71
CA ALA A 62 -32.40 23.36 -0.35
C ALA A 62 -31.93 23.20 1.10
N ALA A 63 -32.86 23.08 2.05
CA ALA A 63 -32.54 22.85 3.46
C ALA A 63 -31.90 21.47 3.66
N ILE A 64 -32.44 20.43 3.00
CA ILE A 64 -31.85 19.08 3.03
C ILE A 64 -30.47 19.06 2.38
N ARG A 65 -30.26 19.73 1.24
CA ARG A 65 -28.93 19.84 0.61
C ARG A 65 -27.94 20.60 1.49
N VAL A 66 -28.37 21.66 2.16
CA VAL A 66 -27.52 22.40 3.11
C VAL A 66 -27.20 21.55 4.33
N ILE A 67 -28.17 20.79 4.87
CA ILE A 67 -27.94 19.86 5.99
C ILE A 67 -27.02 18.71 5.57
N ILE A 68 -27.23 18.12 4.39
CA ILE A 68 -26.36 17.08 3.82
C ILE A 68 -24.97 17.67 3.56
N GLN A 69 -24.86 18.87 3.01
CA GLN A 69 -23.57 19.52 2.77
C GLN A 69 -22.85 19.80 4.09
N ILE A 70 -23.56 20.33 5.11
CA ILE A 70 -22.99 20.56 6.45
C ILE A 70 -22.58 19.22 7.09
N LEU A 71 -23.40 18.17 6.97
CA LEU A 71 -23.05 16.83 7.47
C LEU A 71 -21.82 16.26 6.74
N LEU A 72 -21.75 16.40 5.41
CA LEU A 72 -20.60 16.00 4.62
C LEU A 72 -19.37 16.83 5.00
N ASP A 73 -19.50 18.14 5.21
CA ASP A 73 -18.41 19.01 5.63
C ASP A 73 -17.94 18.67 7.05
N ILE A 74 -18.84 18.32 7.97
CA ILE A 74 -18.53 17.84 9.32
C ILE A 74 -17.84 16.47 9.25
N ILE A 75 -18.34 15.54 8.44
CA ILE A 75 -17.72 14.22 8.21
C ILE A 75 -16.31 14.40 7.63
N MET A 76 -16.17 15.28 6.64
CA MET A 76 -14.89 15.65 6.03
C MET A 76 -13.95 16.31 7.05
N LEU A 77 -14.44 17.15 7.97
CA LEU A 77 -13.65 17.75 9.04
C LEU A 77 -13.18 16.71 10.08
N PHE A 78 -14.06 15.82 10.54
CA PHE A 78 -13.71 14.75 11.48
C PHE A 78 -12.72 13.76 10.86
N HIS A 79 -12.82 13.50 9.56
CA HIS A 79 -11.94 12.56 8.87
C HIS A 79 -10.62 13.18 8.42
N SER A 80 -10.65 14.44 7.97
CA SER A 80 -9.46 15.28 7.78
C SER A 80 -8.67 15.40 9.08
N SER A 81 -9.35 15.42 10.23
CA SER A 81 -8.69 15.37 11.54
C SER A 81 -7.97 14.02 11.79
N LYS A 82 -8.54 12.85 11.47
CA LYS A 82 -7.86 11.55 11.65
C LYS A 82 -6.68 11.36 10.70
N HIS A 83 -6.83 11.70 9.44
CA HIS A 83 -5.73 11.66 8.46
C HIS A 83 -4.66 12.73 8.79
N GLY A 84 -5.10 13.93 9.18
CA GLY A 84 -4.24 15.01 9.63
C GLY A 84 -3.43 14.61 10.87
N ALA A 85 -4.08 13.99 11.86
CA ALA A 85 -3.46 13.42 13.04
C ALA A 85 -2.34 12.42 12.71
N ILE A 86 -2.63 11.47 11.81
CA ILE A 86 -1.64 10.48 11.34
C ILE A 86 -0.45 11.19 10.68
N ASN A 87 -0.71 12.14 9.78
CA ASN A 87 0.35 12.85 9.08
C ASN A 87 1.19 13.71 10.01
N THR A 88 0.58 14.36 10.99
CA THR A 88 1.26 15.13 12.03
C THR A 88 2.23 14.25 12.80
N ILE A 89 1.75 13.15 13.38
CA ILE A 89 2.59 12.21 14.15
C ILE A 89 3.72 11.66 13.27
N ARG A 90 3.41 11.29 12.03
CA ARG A 90 4.39 10.76 11.07
C ARG A 90 5.48 11.79 10.75
N ASN A 91 5.11 13.01 10.40
CA ASN A 91 6.05 14.06 10.02
C ASN A 91 6.99 14.41 11.18
N GLU A 92 6.44 14.59 12.39
CA GLU A 92 7.24 14.83 13.58
C GLU A 92 8.14 13.64 13.92
N SER A 93 7.65 12.40 13.75
CA SER A 93 8.47 11.21 13.97
C SER A 93 9.66 11.11 13.01
N HIS A 94 9.50 11.54 11.75
CA HIS A 94 10.59 11.61 10.79
C HIS A 94 11.63 12.67 11.16
N LEU A 95 11.18 13.84 11.63
CA LEU A 95 12.08 14.89 12.12
C LEU A 95 12.90 14.40 13.32
N ILE A 96 12.25 13.77 14.29
CA ILE A 96 12.91 13.17 15.47
C ILE A 96 13.91 12.08 15.06
N SER A 97 13.55 11.23 14.10
CA SER A 97 14.46 10.20 13.56
C SER A 97 15.71 10.80 12.90
N GLY A 98 15.56 11.96 12.25
CA GLY A 98 16.68 12.75 11.74
C GLY A 98 17.59 13.27 12.86
N GLU A 99 17.02 13.71 13.98
CA GLU A 99 17.78 14.14 15.16
C GLU A 99 18.49 12.97 15.86
N PHE A 100 17.84 11.81 16.00
CA PHE A 100 18.50 10.57 16.44
C PHE A 100 19.72 10.25 15.58
N SER A 101 19.61 10.37 14.25
CA SER A 101 20.70 10.09 13.32
C SER A 101 21.89 11.05 13.52
N LYS A 102 21.62 12.34 13.75
CA LYS A 102 22.66 13.34 14.05
C LYS A 102 23.35 13.06 15.39
N LEU A 103 22.57 12.70 16.41
CA LEU A 103 23.07 12.35 17.73
C LEU A 103 23.94 11.09 17.68
N TYR A 104 23.45 10.03 17.04
CA TYR A 104 24.19 8.77 16.85
C TYR A 104 25.51 8.99 16.11
N LYS A 105 25.49 9.78 15.03
CA LYS A 105 26.70 10.16 14.29
C LYS A 105 27.70 10.93 15.16
N SER A 106 27.21 11.80 16.04
CA SER A 106 28.05 12.61 16.95
C SER A 106 28.71 11.74 18.01
N VAL A 107 27.98 10.78 18.58
CA VAL A 107 28.53 9.81 19.55
C VAL A 107 29.56 8.89 18.89
N ASN A 108 29.26 8.36 17.69
CA ASN A 108 30.18 7.48 16.98
C ASN A 108 31.47 8.17 16.51
N SER A 109 31.37 9.46 16.16
CA SER A 109 32.51 10.28 15.79
C SER A 109 33.22 10.92 17.00
N GLU A 110 32.81 10.56 18.23
CA GLU A 110 33.35 11.09 19.49
C GLU A 110 33.32 12.64 19.59
N LYS A 111 32.35 13.27 18.93
CA LYS A 111 32.14 14.72 18.96
C LYS A 111 31.32 15.13 20.18
N TRP A 112 31.86 14.85 21.37
CA TRP A 112 31.18 14.99 22.66
C TRP A 112 30.60 16.39 22.94
N LYS A 113 31.21 17.45 22.40
CA LYS A 113 30.69 18.84 22.48
C LYS A 113 29.28 18.99 21.91
N ASN A 114 28.91 18.15 20.94
CA ASN A 114 27.60 18.20 20.28
C ASN A 114 26.59 17.19 20.87
N VAL A 115 27.07 16.19 21.62
CA VAL A 115 26.22 15.11 22.15
C VAL A 115 25.20 15.65 23.15
N TYR A 116 25.62 16.54 24.06
CA TYR A 116 24.70 17.14 25.04
C TYR A 116 23.62 18.02 24.40
N PRO A 117 23.93 19.01 23.53
CA PRO A 117 22.90 19.78 22.83
C PRO A 117 21.92 18.93 22.02
N TYR A 118 22.40 17.95 21.27
CA TYR A 118 21.53 17.06 20.49
C TYR A 118 20.67 16.15 21.38
N THR A 119 21.16 15.74 22.55
CA THR A 119 20.36 14.97 23.53
C THR A 119 19.19 15.81 24.05
N ILE A 120 19.45 17.06 24.44
CA ILE A 120 18.37 17.97 24.87
C ILE A 120 17.36 18.18 23.75
N GLN A 121 17.83 18.40 22.52
CA GLN A 121 16.96 18.61 21.36
C GLN A 121 16.04 17.40 21.10
N VAL A 122 16.61 16.18 21.01
CA VAL A 122 15.84 14.95 20.79
C VAL A 122 14.81 14.74 21.89
N THR A 123 15.21 14.85 23.17
CA THR A 123 14.30 14.62 24.29
C THR A 123 13.19 15.68 24.37
N CYS A 124 13.47 16.92 23.98
CA CYS A 124 12.45 17.97 23.87
C CYS A 124 11.46 17.71 22.73
N HIS A 125 11.93 17.33 21.54
CA HIS A 125 11.05 17.02 20.43
C HIS A 125 10.17 15.80 20.72
N ILE A 126 10.71 14.75 21.36
CA ILE A 126 9.94 13.59 21.81
C ILE A 126 8.81 14.01 22.76
N ARG A 127 9.11 14.87 23.75
CA ARG A 127 8.09 15.38 24.68
C ARG A 127 7.02 16.21 23.96
N SER A 128 7.41 16.99 22.96
CA SER A 128 6.47 17.76 22.12
C SER A 128 5.54 16.83 21.35
N LEU A 129 6.07 15.78 20.73
CA LEU A 129 5.27 14.79 20.01
C LEU A 129 4.32 14.03 20.95
N ILE A 130 4.76 13.67 22.15
CA ILE A 130 3.88 13.04 23.16
C ILE A 130 2.71 13.97 23.51
N HIS A 131 2.99 15.27 23.71
CA HIS A 131 1.93 16.24 23.96
C HIS A 131 0.93 16.31 22.79
N GLU A 132 1.43 16.36 21.56
CA GLU A 132 0.59 16.39 20.36
C GLU A 132 -0.22 15.10 20.17
N CYS A 133 0.35 13.94 20.51
CA CYS A 133 -0.37 12.67 20.55
C CYS A 133 -1.54 12.73 21.54
N ASN A 134 -1.35 13.35 22.70
CA ASN A 134 -2.39 13.45 23.73
C ASN A 134 -3.49 14.46 23.36
N GLU A 135 -3.15 15.56 22.68
CA GLU A 135 -4.14 16.49 22.10
C GLU A 135 -4.98 15.80 21.02
N THR A 136 -4.33 15.01 20.18
CA THR A 136 -4.94 14.34 19.03
C THR A 136 -5.71 13.08 19.42
N MET A 137 -5.33 12.45 20.53
CA MET A 137 -5.95 11.25 21.09
C MET A 137 -6.29 11.47 22.57
N PRO A 138 -7.32 12.29 22.90
CA PRO A 138 -7.66 12.61 24.30
C PRO A 138 -8.01 11.38 25.16
N ASN A 139 -8.49 10.32 24.51
CA ASN A 139 -8.84 9.04 25.13
C ASN A 139 -7.92 7.93 24.62
N ALA A 140 -6.61 8.16 24.60
CA ALA A 140 -5.64 7.16 24.20
C ALA A 140 -5.74 5.91 25.10
N PRO A 141 -5.67 4.69 24.53
CA PRO A 141 -5.62 3.46 25.30
C PRO A 141 -4.45 3.40 26.28
N THR A 142 -4.63 2.71 27.41
CA THR A 142 -3.63 2.61 28.49
C THR A 142 -2.26 2.14 28.00
N TYR A 143 -2.22 1.16 27.07
CA TYR A 143 -0.95 0.65 26.55
C TYR A 143 -0.12 1.71 25.79
N ILE A 144 -0.77 2.74 25.22
CA ILE A 144 -0.07 3.87 24.58
C ILE A 144 0.51 4.77 25.65
N LEU A 145 -0.28 5.08 26.69
CA LEU A 145 0.15 5.92 27.81
C LEU A 145 1.33 5.29 28.56
N GLU A 146 1.26 4.00 28.85
CA GLU A 146 2.37 3.24 29.44
C GLU A 146 3.63 3.30 28.55
N GLN A 147 3.48 3.17 27.23
CA GLN A 147 4.61 3.29 26.31
C GLN A 147 5.18 4.72 26.27
N GLN A 148 4.35 5.77 26.36
CA GLN A 148 4.82 7.15 26.49
C GLN A 148 5.65 7.33 27.77
N GLU A 149 5.23 6.74 28.90
CA GLU A 149 5.99 6.76 30.14
C GLU A 149 7.35 6.06 30.00
N VAL A 150 7.39 4.91 29.32
CA VAL A 150 8.65 4.21 29.01
C VAL A 150 9.59 5.12 28.22
N VAL A 151 9.09 5.76 27.15
CA VAL A 151 9.88 6.69 26.32
C VAL A 151 10.41 7.87 27.14
N MET A 152 9.59 8.43 28.03
CA MET A 152 10.00 9.52 28.92
C MET A 152 11.06 9.06 29.94
N GLY A 153 10.94 7.84 30.47
CA GLY A 153 11.95 7.22 31.32
C GLY A 153 13.29 7.04 30.60
N GLU A 154 13.28 6.53 29.37
CA GLU A 154 14.49 6.38 28.55
C GLU A 154 15.10 7.73 28.15
N CYS A 155 14.28 8.77 27.91
CA CYS A 155 14.75 10.15 27.72
C CYS A 155 15.51 10.66 28.94
N ALA A 156 14.98 10.45 30.15
CA ALA A 156 15.59 10.89 31.40
C ALA A 156 16.92 10.16 31.66
N LYS A 157 16.96 8.84 31.45
CA LYS A 157 18.18 8.04 31.57
C LYS A 157 19.27 8.51 30.61
N LEU A 158 18.92 8.80 29.35
CA LEU A 158 19.86 9.33 28.36
C LEU A 158 20.42 10.69 28.78
N ALA A 159 19.54 11.62 29.18
CA ALA A 159 19.96 12.96 29.61
C ALA A 159 20.93 12.89 30.80
N GLN A 160 20.58 12.11 31.84
CA GLN A 160 21.43 11.92 33.01
C GLN A 160 22.78 11.28 32.65
N LEU A 161 22.77 10.27 31.77
CA LEU A 161 23.98 9.61 31.32
C LEU A 161 24.93 10.57 30.61
N VAL A 162 24.41 11.39 29.69
CA VAL A 162 25.19 12.37 28.94
C VAL A 162 25.70 13.50 29.84
N GLU A 163 24.89 13.97 30.79
CA GLU A 163 25.30 15.00 31.76
C GLU A 163 26.43 14.50 32.68
N SER A 164 26.29 13.28 33.22
CA SER A 164 27.34 12.65 34.04
C SER A 164 28.63 12.39 33.27
N THR A 165 28.52 12.19 31.96
CA THR A 165 29.64 12.01 31.04
C THR A 165 30.35 13.35 30.77
N ALA A 166 29.61 14.44 30.62
CA ALA A 166 30.17 15.78 30.43
C ALA A 166 30.89 16.31 31.68
N ALA A 167 30.47 15.89 32.89
CA ALA A 167 31.07 16.32 34.16
C ALA A 167 32.44 15.67 34.46
N LYS A 168 32.77 14.52 33.84
CA LYS A 168 34.04 13.81 34.02
C LYS A 168 35.08 14.34 33.03
N SER A 169 35.59 15.53 33.27
CA SER A 169 36.39 16.30 32.31
C SER A 169 37.77 15.74 31.94
N ASP A 170 38.29 14.72 32.64
CA ASP A 170 39.67 14.24 32.50
C ASP A 170 39.84 12.91 31.73
N GLU A 171 38.77 12.16 31.45
CA GLU A 171 38.83 10.89 30.70
C GLU A 171 37.96 10.94 29.44
N ASN A 172 38.47 10.38 28.34
CA ASN A 172 37.70 10.29 27.10
C ASN A 172 36.50 9.35 27.34
N PRO A 173 35.24 9.81 27.24
CA PRO A 173 34.12 9.01 27.70
C PRO A 173 33.91 7.76 26.84
N SER A 174 33.53 6.67 27.47
CA SER A 174 33.12 5.47 26.74
C SER A 174 31.83 5.75 25.97
N ARG A 175 31.86 5.53 24.65
CA ARG A 175 30.67 5.66 23.79
C ARG A 175 29.61 4.58 24.02
N ILE A 176 30.02 3.41 24.51
CA ILE A 176 29.17 2.20 24.56
C ILE A 176 27.89 2.42 25.38
N PRO A 177 27.93 2.97 26.61
CA PRO A 177 26.72 3.19 27.39
C PRO A 177 25.75 4.15 26.70
N VAL A 178 26.26 5.21 26.06
CA VAL A 178 25.45 6.22 25.37
C VAL A 178 24.81 5.63 24.12
N VAL A 179 25.55 4.85 23.33
CA VAL A 179 25.02 4.13 22.16
C VAL A 179 23.92 3.16 22.58
N ASN A 180 24.14 2.35 23.61
CA ASN A 180 23.13 1.39 24.10
C ASN A 180 21.86 2.11 24.55
N GLN A 181 22.00 3.19 25.32
CA GLN A 181 20.87 3.99 25.80
C GLN A 181 20.12 4.68 24.66
N LEU A 182 20.84 5.16 23.64
CA LEU A 182 20.23 5.70 22.40
C LEU A 182 19.45 4.65 21.64
N THR A 183 19.97 3.42 21.55
CA THR A 183 19.27 2.31 20.91
C THR A 183 17.99 1.95 21.66
N PHE A 184 18.02 1.84 22.99
CA PHE A 184 16.82 1.59 23.80
C PHE A 184 15.78 2.68 23.64
N LEU A 185 16.20 3.96 23.71
CA LEU A 185 15.29 5.08 23.51
C LEU A 185 14.70 5.08 22.08
N GLY A 186 15.52 4.82 21.06
CA GLY A 186 15.07 4.73 19.67
C GLY A 186 14.03 3.63 19.46
N GLN A 187 14.26 2.44 20.03
CA GLN A 187 13.30 1.33 19.98
C GLN A 187 12.00 1.65 20.71
N ALA A 188 12.08 2.21 21.92
CA ALA A 188 10.91 2.61 22.68
C ALA A 188 10.10 3.70 21.95
N PHE A 189 10.79 4.64 21.32
CA PHE A 189 10.21 5.72 20.53
C PHE A 189 9.49 5.18 19.28
N SER A 190 10.15 4.35 18.48
CA SER A 190 9.52 3.73 17.30
C SER A 190 8.26 2.95 17.70
N ARG A 191 8.33 2.16 18.78
CA ARG A 191 7.16 1.43 19.29
C ARG A 191 6.01 2.37 19.68
N MET A 192 6.30 3.50 20.33
CA MET A 192 5.27 4.49 20.67
C MET A 192 4.59 5.07 19.43
N VAL A 193 5.38 5.40 18.39
CA VAL A 193 4.87 5.90 17.12
C VAL A 193 3.97 4.85 16.47
N ASP A 194 4.40 3.59 16.38
CA ASP A 194 3.64 2.50 15.75
C ASP A 194 2.31 2.21 16.45
N LEU A 195 2.29 2.30 17.78
CA LEU A 195 1.07 2.13 18.58
C LEU A 195 0.10 3.30 18.37
N SER A 196 0.62 4.53 18.29
CA SER A 196 -0.17 5.74 18.07
C SER A 196 -0.78 5.76 16.66
N LEU A 197 0.03 5.46 15.65
CA LEU A 197 -0.41 5.35 14.26
C LEU A 197 -1.39 4.17 14.07
N GLY A 198 -1.13 3.04 14.73
CA GLY A 198 -2.03 1.89 14.75
C GLY A 198 -3.41 2.25 15.30
N HIS A 199 -3.47 2.89 16.47
CA HIS A 199 -4.74 3.29 17.07
C HIS A 199 -5.55 4.27 16.20
N LEU A 200 -4.89 5.23 15.56
CA LEU A 200 -5.57 6.16 14.64
C LEU A 200 -6.05 5.45 13.37
N THR A 201 -5.25 4.52 12.85
CA THR A 201 -5.61 3.70 11.68
C THR A 201 -6.79 2.79 11.99
N GLN A 202 -6.82 2.16 13.17
CA GLN A 202 -7.94 1.35 13.63
C GLN A 202 -9.26 2.13 13.63
N LYS A 203 -9.24 3.42 13.98
CA LYS A 203 -10.45 4.27 13.91
C LYS A 203 -10.95 4.49 12.48
N ILE A 204 -10.10 4.35 11.47
CA ILE A 204 -10.50 4.38 10.06
C ILE A 204 -11.07 3.01 9.68
N ILE A 205 -10.44 1.91 10.12
CA ILE A 205 -10.92 0.55 9.85
C ILE A 205 -12.30 0.31 10.48
N ILE A 206 -12.54 0.73 11.72
CA ILE A 206 -13.87 0.70 12.34
C ILE A 206 -14.90 1.46 11.49
N THR A 207 -14.50 2.58 10.86
CA THR A 207 -15.39 3.31 9.96
C THR A 207 -15.70 2.51 8.69
N LEU A 208 -14.77 1.70 8.18
CA LEU A 208 -15.03 0.79 7.05
C LEU A 208 -15.99 -0.34 7.46
N ASP A 209 -15.83 -0.90 8.65
CA ASP A 209 -16.68 -2.00 9.14
C ASP A 209 -18.12 -1.55 9.44
N GLU A 210 -18.32 -0.33 9.96
CA GLU A 210 -19.63 0.14 10.42
C GLU A 210 -20.41 0.96 9.37
N ALA A 211 -19.73 1.53 8.37
CA ALA A 211 -20.38 2.43 7.42
C ALA A 211 -21.06 1.68 6.29
N ASN A 212 -22.35 2.00 6.06
CA ASN A 212 -23.11 1.53 4.90
C ASN A 212 -23.41 2.67 3.89
N GLU A 213 -23.02 3.90 4.23
CA GLU A 213 -23.32 5.09 3.44
C GLU A 213 -22.18 5.35 2.42
N PRO A 214 -22.49 5.52 1.12
CA PRO A 214 -21.49 5.74 0.08
C PRO A 214 -20.43 6.82 0.35
N PRO A 215 -20.79 8.04 0.83
CA PRO A 215 -19.78 9.07 1.05
C PRO A 215 -18.81 8.75 2.19
N THR A 216 -19.28 8.07 3.24
CA THR A 216 -18.46 7.70 4.40
C THR A 216 -17.45 6.63 4.00
N LEU A 217 -17.91 5.57 3.34
CA LEU A 217 -17.06 4.51 2.81
C LEU A 217 -16.03 5.03 1.80
N ALA A 218 -16.47 5.85 0.83
CA ALA A 218 -15.57 6.44 -0.17
C ALA A 218 -14.48 7.32 0.45
N THR A 219 -14.79 7.98 1.57
CA THR A 219 -13.84 8.84 2.28
C THR A 219 -12.83 8.00 3.07
N ALA A 220 -13.30 6.99 3.82
CA ALA A 220 -12.43 6.06 4.54
C ALA A 220 -11.47 5.33 3.60
N MET A 221 -11.97 4.78 2.48
CA MET A 221 -11.15 4.11 1.47
C MET A 221 -10.14 5.06 0.83
N ARG A 222 -10.51 6.30 0.53
CA ARG A 222 -9.57 7.30 0.00
C ARG A 222 -8.44 7.60 0.97
N THR A 223 -8.73 7.68 2.27
CA THR A 223 -7.68 7.86 3.27
C THR A 223 -6.79 6.64 3.37
N ILE A 224 -7.32 5.41 3.32
CA ILE A 224 -6.50 4.19 3.25
C ILE A 224 -5.57 4.23 2.03
N VAL A 225 -6.09 4.60 0.85
CA VAL A 225 -5.28 4.77 -0.36
C VAL A 225 -4.19 5.82 -0.15
N THR A 226 -4.53 7.02 0.34
CA THR A 226 -3.55 8.07 0.58
C THR A 226 -2.47 7.62 1.55
N LEU A 227 -2.85 6.97 2.66
CA LEU A 227 -1.89 6.46 3.64
C LEU A 227 -1.02 5.35 3.08
N GLY A 228 -1.57 4.43 2.29
CA GLY A 228 -0.80 3.37 1.65
C GLY A 228 0.22 3.89 0.64
N LEU A 229 -0.11 4.98 -0.07
CA LEU A 229 0.81 5.62 -1.03
C LEU A 229 1.99 6.34 -0.37
N GLU A 230 1.95 6.58 0.94
CA GLU A 230 3.01 7.28 1.67
C GLU A 230 4.20 6.37 1.97
N GLY A 231 3.99 5.05 1.96
CA GLY A 231 5.07 4.07 2.04
C GLY A 231 4.68 2.77 2.72
N GLU A 232 5.57 1.78 2.59
CA GLU A 232 5.36 0.41 3.04
C GLU A 232 5.07 0.31 4.55
N HIS A 233 5.62 1.21 5.37
CA HIS A 233 5.32 1.25 6.80
C HIS A 233 3.83 1.49 7.10
N MET A 234 3.17 2.37 6.34
CA MET A 234 1.74 2.61 6.52
C MET A 234 0.91 1.44 6.00
N CYS A 235 1.30 0.81 4.89
CA CYS A 235 0.66 -0.41 4.40
C CYS A 235 0.72 -1.52 5.45
N TYR A 236 1.87 -1.70 6.10
CA TYR A 236 2.06 -2.65 7.20
C TYR A 236 1.11 -2.36 8.37
N ILE A 237 1.02 -1.10 8.82
CA ILE A 237 0.10 -0.72 9.89
C ILE A 237 -1.35 -0.98 9.47
N ILE A 238 -1.75 -0.59 8.26
CA ILE A 238 -3.13 -0.79 7.77
C ILE A 238 -3.49 -2.28 7.77
N ALA A 239 -2.60 -3.16 7.28
CA ALA A 239 -2.82 -4.60 7.29
C ALA A 239 -2.97 -5.14 8.72
N ARG A 240 -2.01 -4.79 9.61
CA ARG A 240 -2.00 -5.21 11.02
C ARG A 240 -3.26 -4.80 11.78
N GLU A 241 -3.82 -3.63 11.48
CA GLU A 241 -5.05 -3.14 12.12
C GLU A 241 -6.33 -3.69 11.48
N GLY A 242 -6.23 -4.67 10.56
CA GLY A 242 -7.36 -5.36 9.94
C GLY A 242 -7.93 -4.70 8.68
N GLY A 243 -7.16 -3.81 8.03
CA GLY A 243 -7.61 -3.12 6.82
C GLY A 243 -7.85 -4.06 5.63
N VAL A 244 -7.04 -5.12 5.49
CA VAL A 244 -7.24 -6.15 4.44
C VAL A 244 -8.59 -6.83 4.61
N ARG A 245 -8.87 -7.35 5.81
CA ARG A 245 -10.16 -7.98 6.17
C ARG A 245 -11.32 -7.05 5.86
N ALA A 246 -11.29 -5.80 6.34
CA ALA A 246 -12.39 -4.86 6.15
C ALA A 246 -12.66 -4.57 4.65
N LEU A 247 -11.61 -4.46 3.83
CA LEU A 247 -11.75 -4.24 2.39
C LEU A 247 -12.31 -5.48 1.66
N LEU A 248 -11.85 -6.68 2.02
CA LEU A 248 -12.39 -7.93 1.47
C LEU A 248 -13.87 -8.13 1.87
N GLU A 249 -14.25 -7.78 3.09
CA GLU A 249 -15.64 -7.88 3.55
C GLU A 249 -16.58 -6.97 2.75
N ILE A 250 -16.12 -5.76 2.40
CA ILE A 250 -16.86 -4.86 1.50
C ILE A 250 -17.07 -5.54 0.13
N CYS A 251 -16.05 -6.21 -0.41
CA CYS A 251 -16.13 -6.94 -1.68
C CYS A 251 -17.09 -8.14 -1.65
N ARG A 252 -17.29 -8.77 -0.48
CA ARG A 252 -18.22 -9.89 -0.29
C ARG A 252 -19.66 -9.46 -0.08
N THR A 253 -19.87 -8.21 0.32
CA THR A 253 -21.19 -7.71 0.67
C THR A 253 -21.93 -7.19 -0.55
N GLU A 254 -22.98 -7.88 -0.98
CA GLU A 254 -23.80 -7.51 -2.15
C GLU A 254 -24.42 -6.11 -2.02
N SER A 255 -24.91 -5.72 -0.83
CA SER A 255 -25.48 -4.38 -0.61
C SER A 255 -24.47 -3.24 -0.75
N LEU A 256 -23.17 -3.57 -0.80
CA LEU A 256 -22.06 -2.63 -0.96
C LEU A 256 -21.40 -2.74 -2.35
N GLU A 257 -22.06 -3.33 -3.35
CA GLU A 257 -21.54 -3.47 -4.72
C GLU A 257 -20.98 -2.16 -5.30
N PHE A 258 -21.64 -1.02 -5.00
CA PHE A 258 -21.19 0.30 -5.43
C PHE A 258 -19.78 0.68 -4.95
N ALA A 259 -19.28 0.05 -3.88
CA ALA A 259 -18.00 0.31 -3.24
C ALA A 259 -16.89 -0.64 -3.71
N HIS A 260 -17.21 -1.77 -4.36
CA HIS A 260 -16.27 -2.84 -4.69
C HIS A 260 -15.03 -2.35 -5.46
N CYS A 261 -15.22 -1.52 -6.50
CA CYS A 261 -14.09 -0.95 -7.25
C CYS A 261 -13.12 -0.17 -6.35
N GLN A 262 -13.64 0.62 -5.41
CA GLN A 262 -12.80 1.43 -4.53
C GLN A 262 -12.12 0.57 -3.47
N ALA A 263 -12.81 -0.45 -2.96
CA ALA A 263 -12.26 -1.38 -1.99
C ALA A 263 -11.10 -2.19 -2.59
N LEU A 264 -11.28 -2.75 -3.79
CA LEU A 264 -10.25 -3.47 -4.52
C LEU A 264 -9.04 -2.58 -4.86
N ARG A 265 -9.27 -1.31 -5.23
CA ARG A 265 -8.17 -0.37 -5.44
C ARG A 265 -7.39 -0.08 -4.16
N ALA A 266 -8.09 0.11 -3.04
CA ALA A 266 -7.47 0.28 -1.74
C ALA A 266 -6.67 -0.96 -1.35
N LEU A 267 -7.22 -2.15 -1.59
CA LEU A 267 -6.56 -3.43 -1.34
C LEU A 267 -5.26 -3.53 -2.16
N ALA A 268 -5.33 -3.32 -3.49
CA ALA A 268 -4.15 -3.30 -4.35
C ALA A 268 -3.09 -2.29 -3.87
N THR A 269 -3.50 -1.13 -3.33
CA THR A 269 -2.56 -0.12 -2.83
C THR A 269 -1.77 -0.61 -1.62
N ILE A 270 -2.42 -1.33 -0.70
CA ILE A 270 -1.79 -1.80 0.55
C ILE A 270 -1.10 -3.16 0.42
N SER A 271 -1.36 -3.92 -0.65
CA SER A 271 -0.79 -5.24 -0.92
C SER A 271 0.70 -5.22 -1.34
N CYS A 272 1.46 -4.22 -0.93
CA CYS A 272 2.89 -4.07 -1.24
C CYS A 272 3.82 -4.55 -0.12
N VAL A 273 3.28 -5.12 0.97
CA VAL A 273 4.02 -5.64 2.12
C VAL A 273 3.57 -7.06 2.47
N ALA A 274 4.47 -7.85 3.06
CA ALA A 274 4.19 -9.25 3.41
C ALA A 274 3.00 -9.42 4.37
N GLU A 275 2.82 -8.50 5.33
CA GLU A 275 1.69 -8.54 6.27
C GLU A 275 0.34 -8.50 5.55
N SER A 276 0.23 -7.71 4.47
CA SER A 276 -0.99 -7.65 3.67
C SER A 276 -1.25 -8.96 2.94
N LEU A 277 -0.21 -9.61 2.43
CA LEU A 277 -0.35 -10.90 1.75
C LEU A 277 -0.79 -12.00 2.73
N PHE A 278 -0.18 -12.04 3.90
CA PHE A 278 -0.58 -12.96 4.97
C PHE A 278 -2.05 -12.77 5.36
N GLU A 279 -2.50 -11.54 5.55
CA GLU A 279 -3.89 -11.26 5.86
C GLU A 279 -4.83 -11.56 4.67
N ILE A 280 -4.40 -11.39 3.43
CA ILE A 280 -5.21 -11.78 2.25
C ILE A 280 -5.45 -13.28 2.26
N GLU A 281 -4.41 -14.08 2.46
CA GLU A 281 -4.53 -15.54 2.50
C GLU A 281 -5.37 -16.00 3.69
N LYS A 282 -5.06 -15.50 4.90
CA LYS A 282 -5.79 -15.81 6.13
C LYS A 282 -7.29 -15.53 6.02
N GLU A 283 -7.68 -14.48 5.29
CA GLU A 283 -9.07 -14.09 5.12
C GLU A 283 -9.75 -14.80 3.94
N GLY A 284 -9.11 -15.75 3.25
CA GLY A 284 -9.67 -16.39 2.04
C GLY A 284 -9.83 -15.40 0.87
N GLY A 285 -8.92 -14.43 0.81
CA GLY A 285 -8.97 -13.34 -0.15
C GLY A 285 -8.65 -13.79 -1.57
N VAL A 286 -7.79 -14.81 -1.74
CA VAL A 286 -7.48 -15.35 -3.08
C VAL A 286 -8.72 -15.97 -3.71
N GLU A 287 -9.49 -16.79 -2.99
CA GLU A 287 -10.72 -17.37 -3.54
C GLU A 287 -11.75 -16.28 -3.86
N THR A 288 -11.91 -15.29 -2.98
CA THR A 288 -12.81 -14.15 -3.22
C THR A 288 -12.44 -13.39 -4.50
N LEU A 289 -11.15 -13.14 -4.75
CA LEU A 289 -10.70 -12.48 -5.96
C LEU A 289 -10.98 -13.32 -7.21
N ILE A 290 -10.75 -14.64 -7.15
CA ILE A 290 -11.05 -15.55 -8.26
C ILE A 290 -12.55 -15.57 -8.54
N GLU A 291 -13.40 -15.70 -7.52
CA GLU A 291 -14.87 -15.68 -7.66
C GLU A 291 -15.35 -14.42 -8.39
N ILE A 292 -14.87 -13.24 -7.97
CA ILE A 292 -15.23 -11.96 -8.61
C ILE A 292 -14.71 -11.89 -10.06
N LEU A 293 -13.51 -12.41 -10.32
CA LEU A 293 -12.92 -12.41 -11.67
C LEU A 293 -13.68 -13.33 -12.63
N CYS A 294 -14.12 -14.49 -12.16
CA CYS A 294 -14.86 -15.51 -12.91
C CYS A 294 -16.33 -15.14 -13.15
N ASP A 295 -16.92 -14.33 -12.28
CA ASP A 295 -18.33 -13.97 -12.39
C ASP A 295 -18.58 -13.00 -13.56
N THR A 296 -19.14 -13.53 -14.64
CA THR A 296 -19.49 -12.74 -15.84
C THR A 296 -20.60 -11.71 -15.62
N THR A 297 -21.35 -11.80 -14.51
CA THR A 297 -22.37 -10.81 -14.13
C THR A 297 -21.73 -9.56 -13.51
N VAL A 298 -20.50 -9.67 -12.99
CA VAL A 298 -19.75 -8.56 -12.43
C VAL A 298 -19.23 -7.64 -13.54
N GLY A 299 -19.44 -6.34 -13.33
CA GLY A 299 -19.01 -5.30 -14.25
C GLY A 299 -17.51 -5.36 -14.56
N GLU A 300 -17.15 -5.15 -15.83
CA GLU A 300 -15.78 -5.19 -16.34
C GLU A 300 -14.80 -4.34 -15.50
N LYS A 301 -15.25 -3.18 -15.03
CA LYS A 301 -14.43 -2.30 -14.16
C LYS A 301 -14.01 -2.97 -12.85
N VAL A 302 -14.91 -3.69 -12.18
CA VAL A 302 -14.62 -4.38 -10.91
C VAL A 302 -13.62 -5.50 -11.15
N ARG A 303 -13.83 -6.31 -12.20
CA ARG A 303 -12.89 -7.35 -12.63
C ARG A 303 -11.50 -6.79 -12.98
N GLY A 304 -11.45 -5.58 -13.56
CA GLY A 304 -10.21 -4.85 -13.78
C GLY A 304 -9.44 -4.53 -12.50
N GLU A 305 -10.12 -4.09 -11.43
CA GLU A 305 -9.48 -3.83 -10.15
C GLU A 305 -8.99 -5.14 -9.49
N VAL A 306 -9.73 -6.24 -9.64
CA VAL A 306 -9.28 -7.57 -9.20
C VAL A 306 -7.96 -7.95 -9.89
N ALA A 307 -7.88 -7.79 -11.21
CA ALA A 307 -6.64 -8.03 -11.95
C ALA A 307 -5.49 -7.15 -11.42
N GLY A 308 -5.78 -5.91 -11.02
CA GLY A 308 -4.82 -5.02 -10.35
C GLY A 308 -4.35 -5.53 -8.99
N VAL A 309 -5.24 -6.08 -8.15
CA VAL A 309 -4.87 -6.72 -6.88
C VAL A 309 -3.98 -7.93 -7.14
N ILE A 310 -4.36 -8.80 -8.08
CA ILE A 310 -3.59 -10.00 -8.43
C ILE A 310 -2.20 -9.62 -8.95
N ALA A 311 -2.11 -8.64 -9.85
CA ALA A 311 -0.83 -8.13 -10.35
C ALA A 311 0.06 -7.62 -9.22
N GLN A 312 -0.52 -6.99 -8.19
CA GLN A 312 0.24 -6.50 -7.06
C GLN A 312 0.74 -7.62 -6.14
N ILE A 313 -0.11 -8.58 -5.75
CA ILE A 313 0.28 -9.66 -4.82
C ILE A 313 1.24 -10.66 -5.47
N THR A 314 1.24 -10.76 -6.80
CA THR A 314 2.16 -11.60 -7.59
C THR A 314 3.48 -10.87 -7.92
N SER A 315 3.62 -9.60 -7.54
CA SER A 315 4.78 -8.80 -7.93
C SER A 315 6.09 -9.42 -7.39
N PRO A 316 7.11 -9.65 -8.24
CA PRO A 316 8.33 -10.38 -7.87
C PRO A 316 9.24 -9.64 -6.87
N CYS A 317 8.91 -8.40 -6.50
CA CYS A 317 9.59 -7.64 -5.45
C CYS A 317 9.16 -8.06 -4.02
N LEU A 318 8.15 -8.91 -3.88
CA LEU A 318 7.74 -9.45 -2.59
C LEU A 318 8.55 -10.72 -2.32
N GLU A 319 9.57 -10.67 -1.46
CA GLU A 319 10.46 -11.81 -1.17
C GLU A 319 9.76 -13.01 -0.48
N ASN A 320 8.45 -12.88 -0.17
CA ASN A 320 7.67 -13.82 0.66
C ASN A 320 6.54 -14.55 -0.08
N TYR A 321 6.57 -14.68 -1.42
CA TYR A 321 5.54 -15.46 -2.14
C TYR A 321 5.45 -16.92 -1.69
N GLN A 322 6.49 -17.47 -1.05
CA GLN A 322 6.46 -18.80 -0.42
C GLN A 322 5.40 -18.94 0.67
N GLN A 323 4.82 -17.85 1.15
CA GLN A 323 3.77 -17.88 2.16
C GLN A 323 2.38 -18.11 1.56
N MET A 324 2.12 -17.71 0.30
CA MET A 324 0.80 -17.85 -0.32
C MET A 324 0.59 -19.23 -0.95
N SER A 325 0.43 -20.26 -0.11
CA SER A 325 0.07 -21.61 -0.55
C SER A 325 -1.20 -21.61 -1.39
N ASP A 326 -2.21 -20.85 -0.97
CA ASP A 326 -3.49 -20.79 -1.66
C ASP A 326 -3.38 -20.20 -3.08
N LEU A 327 -2.45 -19.26 -3.31
CA LEU A 327 -2.22 -18.71 -4.65
C LEU A 327 -1.61 -19.77 -5.58
N VAL A 328 -0.69 -20.58 -5.07
CA VAL A 328 -0.04 -21.65 -5.83
C VAL A 328 -1.05 -22.77 -6.13
N ASP A 329 -1.84 -23.16 -5.12
CA ASP A 329 -2.83 -24.22 -5.24
C ASP A 329 -3.95 -23.86 -6.23
N ASN A 330 -4.30 -22.58 -6.34
CA ASN A 330 -5.33 -22.08 -7.26
C ASN A 330 -4.75 -21.45 -8.54
N MET A 331 -3.47 -21.67 -8.85
CA MET A 331 -2.79 -21.01 -9.97
C MET A 331 -3.40 -21.33 -11.34
N GLU A 332 -3.90 -22.56 -11.56
CA GLU A 332 -4.55 -22.94 -12.82
C GLU A 332 -5.84 -22.16 -13.05
N ASP A 333 -6.72 -22.11 -12.06
CA ASP A 333 -8.00 -21.39 -12.17
C ASP A 333 -7.76 -19.89 -12.30
N LEU A 334 -6.80 -19.35 -11.55
CA LEU A 334 -6.45 -17.93 -11.64
C LEU A 334 -5.86 -17.57 -13.01
N LEU A 335 -4.96 -18.39 -13.57
CA LEU A 335 -4.44 -18.18 -14.93
C LEU A 335 -5.51 -18.37 -16.00
N ARG A 336 -6.38 -19.39 -15.88
CA ARG A 336 -7.52 -19.61 -16.78
C ARG A 336 -8.44 -18.41 -16.77
N SER A 337 -8.79 -17.86 -15.60
CA SER A 337 -9.70 -16.71 -15.49
C SER A 337 -9.05 -15.40 -15.90
N LEU A 338 -7.76 -15.19 -15.63
CA LEU A 338 -7.03 -14.05 -16.17
C LEU A 338 -6.89 -14.16 -17.69
N LEU A 339 -6.57 -15.34 -18.22
CA LEU A 339 -6.54 -15.61 -19.65
C LEU A 339 -7.92 -15.41 -20.24
N GLU A 340 -8.99 -15.97 -19.72
CA GLU A 340 -10.35 -15.71 -20.20
C GLU A 340 -10.68 -14.24 -20.11
N SER A 341 -10.27 -13.51 -19.06
CA SER A 341 -10.43 -12.05 -19.03
C SER A 341 -9.69 -11.41 -20.21
N VAL A 342 -8.40 -11.72 -20.43
CA VAL A 342 -7.53 -11.16 -21.49
C VAL A 342 -7.88 -11.65 -22.89
N LEU A 343 -8.40 -12.85 -23.02
CA LEU A 343 -8.67 -13.57 -24.25
C LEU A 343 -10.11 -13.33 -24.68
N ILE A 344 -11.06 -13.16 -23.75
CA ILE A 344 -12.34 -12.49 -24.05
C ILE A 344 -12.04 -11.04 -24.43
N VAL A 345 -11.14 -10.33 -23.73
CA VAL A 345 -10.68 -8.98 -24.13
C VAL A 345 -10.03 -8.97 -25.53
N GLY A 346 -9.26 -10.00 -25.87
CA GLY A 346 -8.48 -10.10 -27.09
C GLY A 346 -9.24 -10.67 -28.31
N LEU A 347 -10.19 -11.58 -28.09
CA LEU A 347 -11.04 -12.21 -29.12
C LEU A 347 -12.32 -11.42 -29.36
N ALA A 348 -12.90 -10.82 -28.31
CA ALA A 348 -14.02 -9.92 -28.46
C ALA A 348 -13.47 -8.52 -28.69
N SER A 349 -13.79 -7.92 -29.83
CA SER A 349 -13.54 -6.51 -30.16
C SER A 349 -14.31 -5.53 -29.25
N THR A 350 -14.48 -5.85 -27.97
CA THR A 350 -15.51 -5.28 -27.09
C THR A 350 -14.95 -4.60 -25.84
N THR A 351 -13.63 -4.51 -25.66
CA THR A 351 -13.09 -3.80 -24.50
C THR A 351 -12.83 -2.36 -24.83
N GLU A 352 -13.48 -1.48 -24.08
CA GLU A 352 -13.22 -0.05 -24.18
C GLU A 352 -12.03 0.38 -23.31
N SER A 353 -11.51 -0.49 -22.43
CA SER A 353 -10.51 -0.14 -21.42
C SER A 353 -9.15 -0.85 -21.57
N TYR A 354 -8.16 -0.10 -22.05
CA TYR A 354 -6.74 -0.49 -22.11
C TYR A 354 -6.14 -0.88 -20.74
N GLU A 355 -6.74 -0.40 -19.64
CA GLU A 355 -6.26 -0.62 -18.28
C GLU A 355 -6.37 -2.10 -17.88
N ILE A 356 -7.49 -2.76 -18.20
CA ILE A 356 -7.74 -4.16 -17.81
C ILE A 356 -6.78 -5.09 -18.53
N PHE A 357 -6.58 -4.85 -19.83
CA PHE A 357 -5.60 -5.59 -20.61
C PHE A 357 -4.19 -5.50 -19.99
N LEU A 358 -3.76 -4.28 -19.61
CA LEU A 358 -2.45 -4.08 -19.00
C LEU A 358 -2.33 -4.75 -17.63
N LEU A 359 -3.34 -4.64 -16.77
CA LEU A 359 -3.32 -5.22 -15.43
C LEU A 359 -3.34 -6.74 -15.47
N SER A 360 -4.21 -7.33 -16.30
CA SER A 360 -4.25 -8.78 -16.46
C SER A 360 -2.97 -9.30 -17.11
N SER A 361 -2.39 -8.59 -18.09
CA SER A 361 -1.08 -8.95 -18.66
C SER A 361 0.03 -8.89 -17.63
N ALA A 362 0.03 -7.88 -16.74
CA ALA A 362 0.99 -7.77 -15.66
C ALA A 362 0.85 -8.92 -14.65
N ALA A 363 -0.38 -9.27 -14.27
CA ALA A 363 -0.67 -10.41 -13.41
C ALA A 363 -0.16 -11.73 -14.01
N ILE A 364 -0.49 -12.01 -15.27
CA ILE A 364 -0.02 -13.21 -15.97
C ILE A 364 1.51 -13.26 -16.03
N ALA A 365 2.14 -12.15 -16.42
CA ALA A 365 3.61 -12.08 -16.47
C ALA A 365 4.21 -12.38 -15.10
N ASN A 366 3.72 -11.75 -14.04
CA ASN A 366 4.19 -11.96 -12.68
C ASN A 366 4.04 -13.44 -12.25
N ILE A 367 2.89 -14.07 -12.50
CA ILE A 367 2.65 -15.48 -12.17
C ILE A 367 3.62 -16.40 -12.92
N THR A 368 3.84 -16.16 -14.22
CA THR A 368 4.77 -16.96 -15.03
C THR A 368 6.23 -16.82 -14.61
N PHE A 369 6.58 -15.69 -13.98
CA PHE A 369 7.89 -15.50 -13.35
C PHE A 369 8.00 -16.20 -12.00
N MET A 370 6.89 -16.34 -11.27
CA MET A 370 6.86 -16.98 -9.95
C MET A 370 7.02 -18.50 -10.02
N ASP A 371 6.32 -19.16 -10.96
CA ASP A 371 6.32 -20.62 -11.07
C ASP A 371 6.32 -21.10 -12.52
N SER A 372 7.13 -22.13 -12.80
CA SER A 372 7.16 -22.82 -14.10
C SER A 372 5.82 -23.43 -14.50
N LEU A 373 4.97 -23.81 -13.55
CA LEU A 373 3.61 -24.29 -13.79
C LEU A 373 2.79 -23.26 -14.56
N GLY A 374 2.99 -21.97 -14.28
CA GLY A 374 2.32 -20.90 -15.02
C GLY A 374 2.70 -20.89 -16.50
N CYS A 375 3.97 -21.16 -16.82
CA CYS A 375 4.42 -21.31 -18.21
C CYS A 375 3.83 -22.57 -18.88
N GLU A 376 3.70 -23.67 -18.13
CA GLU A 376 3.12 -24.91 -18.63
C GLU A 376 1.63 -24.75 -18.96
N ILE A 377 0.86 -24.07 -18.10
CA ILE A 377 -0.56 -23.77 -18.32
C ILE A 377 -0.73 -22.90 -19.58
N LEU A 378 0.09 -21.84 -19.73
CA LEU A 378 0.06 -21.02 -20.95
C LEU A 378 0.35 -21.81 -22.22
N ALA A 379 1.34 -22.71 -22.19
CA ALA A 379 1.68 -23.56 -23.33
C ALA A 379 0.55 -24.53 -23.71
N GLN A 380 -0.20 -25.04 -22.72
CA GLN A 380 -1.38 -25.86 -22.96
C GLN A 380 -2.51 -25.06 -23.61
N TYR A 381 -2.69 -23.79 -23.23
CA TYR A 381 -3.66 -22.88 -23.86
C TYR A 381 -3.32 -22.58 -25.32
N GLU A 382 -2.05 -22.29 -25.64
CA GLU A 382 -1.58 -22.08 -27.03
C GLU A 382 -1.81 -23.34 -27.88
N ALA A 383 -1.56 -24.53 -27.32
CA ALA A 383 -1.77 -25.80 -28.00
C ALA A 383 -3.25 -26.12 -28.30
N GLN A 384 -4.20 -25.51 -27.57
CA GLN A 384 -5.64 -25.70 -27.75
C GLN A 384 -6.26 -24.76 -28.81
N GLY A 385 -5.47 -23.84 -29.40
CA GLY A 385 -5.86 -23.09 -30.60
C GLY A 385 -6.77 -21.88 -30.35
N TYR A 386 -6.63 -21.25 -29.19
CA TYR A 386 -7.26 -19.96 -28.87
C TYR A 386 -6.39 -18.76 -29.25
#